data_AF-A0A645DL06-F1
#
_entry.id   AF-A0A645DL06-F1
#
_cell.length_a   1.000
_cell.length_b   1.000
_cell.length_c   1.000
_cell.angle_alpha   90.00
_cell.angle_beta   90.00
_cell.angle_gamma   90.00
#
_symmetry.space_group_name_H-M   'P 1'
#
loop_
_entity.id
_entity.type
_entity.pdbx_description
1 polymer ?
#
loop_
_entity_poly.entity_id
_entity_poly.type
_entity_poly.pdbx_seq_one_letter_code
_entity_poly.pdbx_strand_id
1 'polypeptide(L)' 'MAKEMLVDEDIPIVNISIELSYTQPNYFSKVFKKKVGITPSEYREKYLIENKNIIIK' A
#
# COMPACT_ATOMS: atom_id res chain seq x y z
N MET A 1 -7.64 3.91 5.70
CA MET A 1 -6.34 4.63 5.77
C MET A 1 -5.20 3.91 5.03
N ALA A 2 -4.45 2.95 5.60
CA ALA A 2 -3.27 2.38 4.90
C ALA A 2 -3.57 1.76 3.52
N LYS A 3 -4.70 1.06 3.39
CA LYS A 3 -5.16 0.50 2.11
C LYS A 3 -5.51 1.57 1.07
N GLU A 4 -6.11 2.69 1.51
CA GLU A 4 -6.47 3.82 0.62
C GLU A 4 -5.22 4.55 0.13
N MET A 5 -4.26 4.80 1.03
CA MET A 5 -3.00 5.44 0.64
C MET A 5 -2.16 4.55 -0.29
N LEU A 6 -2.29 3.22 -0.19
CA LEU A 6 -1.54 2.29 -1.03
C LEU A 6 -2.06 2.20 -2.47
N VAL A 7 -3.31 2.58 -2.72
CA VAL A 7 -3.90 2.65 -4.07
C VAL A 7 -3.71 4.02 -4.73
N ASP A 8 -3.07 4.95 -4.03
CA ASP A 8 -2.55 6.19 -4.60
C ASP A 8 -1.13 5.93 -5.17
N GLU A 9 -0.95 6.09 -6.49
CA GLU A 9 0.33 5.83 -7.16
C GLU A 9 1.41 6.84 -6.76
N ASP A 10 1.02 8.05 -6.34
CA ASP A 10 1.92 9.18 -6.16
C ASP A 10 2.62 9.17 -4.81
N ILE A 11 2.17 8.34 -3.86
CA ILE A 11 2.75 8.26 -2.52
C ILE A 11 3.69 7.06 -2.42
N PRO A 12 5.00 7.23 -2.15
CA PRO A 12 5.90 6.11 -1.89
C PRO A 12 5.47 5.31 -0.65
N ILE A 13 5.58 3.98 -0.68
CA ILE A 13 5.23 3.10 0.46
C ILE A 13 5.99 3.48 1.74
N VAL A 14 7.24 3.94 1.59
CA VAL A 14 8.05 4.46 2.71
C VAL A 14 7.40 5.68 3.34
N ASN A 15 6.89 6.62 2.54
CA ASN A 15 6.21 7.81 3.05
C ASN A 15 4.90 7.44 3.77
N ILE A 16 4.14 6.48 3.23
CA ILE A 16 2.94 5.94 3.90
C ILE A 16 3.30 5.37 5.27
N SER A 17 4.43 4.64 5.38
CA SER A 17 4.87 4.09 6.66
C SER A 17 5.19 5.20 7.67
N ILE A 18 5.86 6.27 7.24
CA ILE A 18 6.22 7.41 8.08
C ILE A 18 4.97 8.17 8.54
N GLU A 19 4.04 8.43 7.62
CA GLU A 19 2.78 9.15 7.90
C GLU A 19 1.88 8.40 8.88
N LEU A 20 1.91 7.06 8.83
CA LEU A 20 1.24 6.19 9.79
C LEU A 20 2.03 5.97 11.09
N SER A 21 3.06 6.79 11.35
CA SER A 21 3.91 6.75 12.55
C SER A 21 4.68 5.44 12.74
N TYR A 22 4.96 4.70 11.66
CA TYR A 22 5.91 3.60 11.69
C TYR A 22 7.31 4.14 11.51
N THR A 23 8.12 4.05 12.57
CA THR A 23 9.54 4.43 12.54
C THR A 23 10.38 3.57 11.61
N GLN A 24 9.93 2.33 11.31
CA GLN A 24 10.65 1.39 10.45
C GLN A 24 9.73 0.88 9.34
N PRO A 25 10.00 1.18 8.05
CA PRO A 25 9.19 0.72 6.92
C PRO A 25 9.04 -0.81 6.87
N ASN A 26 10.10 -1.53 7.24
CA ASN A 26 10.08 -3.00 7.31
C ASN A 26 9.09 -3.52 8.36
N TYR A 27 8.93 -2.79 9.48
CA TYR A 27 7.97 -3.15 10.51
C TYR A 27 6.53 -2.90 10.04
N PHE A 28 6.29 -1.76 9.38
CA PHE A 28 5.02 -1.49 8.71
C PHE A 28 4.64 -2.63 7.76
N SER A 29 5.53 -3.04 6.85
CA SER A 29 5.26 -4.11 5.89
C SER A 29 4.93 -5.44 6.56
N LYS A 30 5.62 -5.80 7.65
CA LYS A 30 5.31 -7.00 8.44
C LYS A 30 3.93 -6.93 9.10
N VAL A 31 3.61 -5.81 9.75
CA VAL A 31 2.32 -5.61 10.43
C VAL A 31 1.17 -5.58 9.42
N PHE A 32 1.35 -4.89 8.30
CA PHE A 32 0.39 -4.82 7.21
C PHE A 32 0.12 -6.22 6.65
N LYS A 33 1.16 -6.98 6.32
CA LYS A 33 1.02 -8.37 5.84
C LYS A 33 0.30 -9.25 6.84
N LYS A 34 0.63 -9.15 8.14
CA LYS A 34 -0.06 -9.92 9.19
C LYS A 34 -1.55 -9.60 9.26
N LYS A 35 -1.95 -8.35 9.02
CA LYS A 35 -3.35 -7.90 9.08
C LYS A 35 -4.13 -8.15 7.79
N VAL A 36 -3.49 -8.02 6.64
CA VAL A 36 -4.15 -7.98 5.31
C VAL A 36 -3.92 -9.26 4.51
N GLY A 37 -2.90 -10.05 4.85
CA GLY A 37 -2.54 -11.31 4.18
C GLY A 37 -1.45 -11.16 3.11
N ILE A 38 -1.25 -9.96 2.58
CA ILE A 38 -0.24 -9.64 1.55
C ILE A 38 0.56 -8.39 1.93
N THR A 39 1.74 -8.21 1.34
CA THR A 39 2.59 -7.04 1.57
C THR A 39 1.96 -5.76 1.01
N PRO A 40 2.38 -4.57 1.49
CA PRO A 40 1.93 -3.30 0.94
C PRO A 40 2.19 -3.17 -0.57
N SER A 41 3.33 -3.67 -1.06
CA SER A 41 3.68 -3.64 -2.49
C SER A 41 2.78 -4.55 -3.32
N GLU A 42 2.53 -5.78 -2.88
CA GLU A 42 1.59 -6.70 -3.55
C GLU A 42 0.16 -6.13 -3.54
N TYR A 43 -0.25 -5.49 -2.44
CA TYR A 43 -1.54 -4.82 -2.35
C TYR A 43 -1.63 -3.67 -3.36
N ARG A 44 -0.62 -2.79 -3.39
CA ARG A 44 -0.53 -1.70 -4.36
C ARG A 44 -0.62 -2.22 -5.78
N GLU A 45 0.23 -3.17 -6.16
CA GLU A 45 0.24 -3.74 -7.51
C GLU A 45 -1.13 -4.30 -7.91
N LYS A 46 -1.73 -5.13 -7.05
CA LYS A 46 -3.03 -5.75 -7.30
C LYS A 46 -4.13 -4.72 -7.57
N TYR A 47 -4.23 -3.69 -6.73
CA TYR A 47 -5.34 -2.74 -6.78
C TYR A 47 -5.10 -1.55 -7.71
N LEU A 48 -3.84 -1.23 -8.04
CA LEU A 48 -3.53 -0.28 -9.12
C LEU A 48 -3.86 -0.83 -10.50
N ILE A 49 -3.58 -2.12 -10.74
CA ILE A 49 -3.95 -2.78 -11.99
C ILE A 49 -5.48 -2.82 -12.15
N GLU A 50 -6.22 -3.12 -11.08
CA GLU A 50 -7.68 -3.07 -11.08
C GLU A 50 -8.23 -1.66 -11.36
N ASN A 51 -7.66 -0.61 -10.76
CA ASN A 51 -8.08 0.78 -11.02
C ASN A 51 -7.74 1.23 -12.45
N LYS A 52 -6.57 0.86 -12.99
CA LYS A 52 -6.23 1.13 -14.39
C LYS A 52 -7.24 0.48 -15.32
N ASN A 53 -7.57 -0.79 -15.11
CA ASN A 53 -8.54 -1.53 -15.94
C ASN A 53 -9.97 -0.93 -15.95
N ILE A 54 -10.35 -0.16 -14.93
CA ILE A 54 -11.62 0.59 -14.90
C ILE A 54 -11.54 1.87 -15.75
N ILE A 55 -10.38 2.52 -15.81
CA ILE A 55 -10.18 3.79 -16.55
C ILE A 55 -9.94 3.54 -18.06
N ILE A 56 -9.44 2.35 -18.46
CA ILE A 56 -9.26 1.96 -19.88
C ILE A 56 -10.49 1.30 -20.50
N LYS A 57 -11.62 1.23 -19.78
CA LYS A 57 -12.93 0.80 -20.29
C LYS A 57 -13.82 2.01 -20.52
#